data_AF-A0AAV6CKT7-F1
#
_entry.id   AF-A0AAV6CKT7-F1
#
_cell.length_a   1.000
_cell.length_b   1.000
_cell.length_c   1.000
_cell.angle_alpha   90.00
_cell.angle_beta   90.00
_cell.angle_gamma   90.00
#
_symmetry.space_group_name_H-M   'P 1'
#
loop_
_entity.id
_entity.type
_entity.pdbx_description
1 polymer ?
#
loop_
_entity_poly.entity_id
_entity_poly.type
_entity_poly.pdbx_seq_one_letter_code
_entity_poly.pdbx_strand_id
1 'polypeptide(L)'
;MPQDLLSQYTAIREALQKEKSALRERLQAINQALGEASEEPVAPENGRRGRRAGGQSLKSVIFQVLRNGPLTKDEIVQAVQREGYRFNSKNPANSMGVILYGKNPKFKRVDGKFGLPDGFKAEGPTAAPAGGQKRKRGMSAEGRRRIAEAAKKRWAAAKAAGKKAL
;
A
#
# COMPACT_ATOMS: atom_id res chain seq x y z
N MET A 1 15.07 48.93 4.93
CA MET A 1 14.80 48.18 6.17
C MET A 1 14.61 46.66 5.94
N PRO A 2 15.56 45.92 5.34
CA PRO A 2 15.48 44.45 5.22
C PRO A 2 16.19 43.68 6.37
N GLN A 3 17.04 44.35 7.16
CA GLN A 3 17.84 43.72 8.22
C GLN A 3 16.98 43.13 9.35
N ASP A 4 15.87 43.79 9.67
CA ASP A 4 15.00 43.47 10.80
C ASP A 4 14.23 42.14 10.55
N LEU A 5 13.72 41.94 9.33
CA LEU A 5 13.03 40.70 8.96
C LEU A 5 13.93 39.46 9.03
N LEU A 6 15.20 39.61 8.65
CA LEU A 6 16.17 38.50 8.72
C LEU A 6 16.49 38.15 10.18
N SER A 7 16.63 39.17 11.05
CA SER A 7 16.84 39.01 12.50
C SER A 7 15.65 38.30 13.17
N GLN A 8 14.42 38.69 12.83
CA GLN A 8 13.20 38.04 13.30
C GLN A 8 13.12 36.58 12.85
N TYR A 9 13.48 36.28 11.59
CA TYR A 9 13.53 34.91 11.09
C TYR A 9 14.54 34.05 11.85
N THR A 10 15.75 34.58 12.11
CA THR A 10 16.77 33.84 12.87
C THR A 10 16.33 33.58 14.30
N ALA A 11 15.72 34.57 14.96
CA ALA A 11 15.21 34.41 16.32
C ALA A 11 14.11 33.33 16.42
N ILE A 12 13.14 33.35 15.50
CA ILE A 12 12.07 32.33 15.44
C ILE A 12 12.67 30.94 15.17
N ARG A 13 13.65 30.85 14.25
CA ARG A 13 14.29 29.58 13.92
C ARG A 13 15.02 28.99 15.13
N GLU A 14 15.75 29.82 15.88
CA GLU A 14 16.45 29.38 17.08
C GLU A 14 15.46 28.95 18.18
N ALA A 15 14.37 29.69 18.38
CA ALA A 15 13.32 29.31 19.33
C ALA A 15 12.72 27.93 18.98
N LEU A 16 12.34 27.73 17.71
CA LEU A 16 11.80 26.45 17.25
C LEU A 16 12.82 25.30 17.34
N GLN A 17 14.11 25.58 17.14
CA GLN A 17 15.16 24.57 17.31
C GLN A 17 15.31 24.15 18.77
N LYS A 18 15.25 25.11 19.71
CA LYS A 18 15.28 24.83 21.16
C LYS A 18 14.06 24.04 21.62
N GLU A 19 12.86 24.40 21.16
CA GLU A 19 11.65 23.63 21.46
C GLU A 19 11.74 22.21 20.91
N LYS A 20 12.25 22.05 19.69
CA LYS A 20 12.44 20.75 19.07
C LYS A 20 13.44 19.87 19.82
N SER A 21 14.54 20.42 20.34
CA SER A 21 15.50 19.64 21.13
C SER A 21 14.89 19.23 22.47
N ALA A 22 14.21 20.14 23.17
CA ALA A 22 13.53 19.83 24.42
C ALA A 22 12.46 18.75 24.26
N LEU A 23 11.68 18.79 23.18
CA LEU A 23 10.70 17.74 22.88
C LEU A 23 11.36 16.39 22.59
N ARG A 24 12.51 16.38 21.90
CA ARG A 24 13.26 15.15 21.63
C ARG A 24 13.82 14.53 22.91
N GLU A 25 14.38 15.35 23.80
CA GLU A 25 14.88 14.89 25.10
C GLU A 25 13.74 14.32 25.94
N ARG A 26 12.57 15.00 25.96
CA ARG A 26 11.38 14.48 26.63
C ARG A 26 10.92 13.14 26.06
N LEU A 27 10.88 13.01 24.73
CA LEU A 27 10.54 11.74 24.07
C LEU A 27 11.55 10.65 24.39
N GLN A 28 12.86 10.96 24.41
CA GLN A 28 13.90 10.01 24.81
C GLN A 28 13.71 9.53 26.25
N ALA A 29 13.41 10.45 27.18
CA ALA A 29 13.13 10.09 28.57
C ALA A 29 11.88 9.19 28.70
N ILE A 30 10.81 9.48 27.94
CA ILE A 30 9.61 8.63 27.88
C ILE A 30 9.96 7.25 27.34
N ASN A 31 10.66 7.16 26.22
CA ASN A 31 11.03 5.89 25.60
C ASN A 31 11.94 5.07 26.52
N GLN A 32 12.88 5.72 27.22
CA GLN A 32 13.72 5.06 28.22
C GLN A 32 12.89 4.50 29.39
N ALA A 33 11.92 5.25 29.90
CA ALA A 33 11.05 4.79 30.98
C ALA A 33 10.14 3.64 30.55
N LEU A 34 9.74 3.61 29.27
CA LEU A 34 8.94 2.55 28.67
C LEU A 34 9.77 1.33 28.21
N GLY A 35 11.10 1.39 28.31
CA GLY A 35 11.97 0.32 27.82
C GLY A 35 12.06 0.21 26.28
N GLU A 36 11.58 1.23 25.56
CA GLU A 36 11.71 1.35 24.10
C GLU A 36 13.10 1.92 23.78
N ALA A 37 14.13 1.08 23.92
CA ALA A 37 15.49 1.45 23.56
C ALA A 37 15.61 1.67 22.05
N SER A 38 15.79 2.93 21.65
CA SER A 38 16.43 3.37 20.39
C SER A 38 15.85 2.79 19.08
N GLU A 39 14.82 3.44 18.52
CA GLU A 39 14.60 3.39 17.07
C GLU A 39 15.67 4.24 16.38
N GLU A 40 16.75 3.61 15.93
CA GLU A 40 17.71 4.26 15.03
C GLU A 40 17.02 4.79 13.77
N PRO A 41 17.52 5.88 13.17
CA PRO A 41 16.98 6.40 11.93
C PRO A 41 17.31 5.43 10.79
N VAL A 42 16.39 4.53 10.47
CA VAL A 42 16.43 3.77 9.21
C VAL A 42 16.52 4.74 8.04
N ALA A 43 17.64 4.67 7.30
CA ALA A 43 17.90 5.47 6.12
C ALA A 43 16.71 5.38 5.12
N PRO A 44 16.40 6.45 4.35
CA PRO A 44 15.37 6.36 3.34
C PRO A 44 15.88 5.47 2.21
N GLU A 45 15.57 4.18 2.30
CA GLU A 45 15.66 3.29 1.16
C GLU A 45 14.79 3.90 0.06
N ASN A 46 15.40 4.21 -1.08
CA ASN A 46 14.68 4.63 -2.30
C ASN A 46 13.87 3.43 -2.83
N GLY A 47 12.89 3.02 -2.04
CA GLY A 47 11.93 1.99 -2.34
C GLY A 47 10.91 2.58 -3.29
N ARG A 48 10.97 2.14 -4.55
CA ARG A 48 9.84 2.20 -5.50
C ARG A 48 8.55 2.02 -4.71
N ARG A 49 7.72 3.08 -4.58
CA ARG A 49 6.51 3.17 -3.73
C ARG A 49 5.84 1.79 -3.55
N GLY A 50 6.36 1.05 -2.59
CA GLY A 50 5.99 -0.32 -2.32
C GLY A 50 4.87 -0.22 -1.31
N ARG A 51 3.72 -0.81 -1.65
CA ARG A 51 2.61 -0.94 -0.71
C ARG A 51 3.17 -1.50 0.60
N ARG A 52 3.08 -0.73 1.70
CA ARG A 52 3.46 -1.17 3.06
C ARG A 52 2.79 -2.52 3.32
N ALA A 53 3.58 -3.60 3.34
CA ALA A 53 3.10 -4.93 3.62
C ALA A 53 2.83 -5.00 5.13
N GLY A 54 1.57 -4.97 5.55
CA GLY A 54 1.19 -5.08 6.96
C GLY A 54 -0.11 -4.37 7.33
N GLY A 55 -0.51 -3.33 6.60
CA GLY A 55 -1.81 -2.67 6.82
C GLY A 55 -2.96 -3.48 6.22
N GLN A 56 -4.10 -3.57 6.92
CA GLN A 56 -5.32 -4.13 6.37
C GLN A 56 -5.66 -3.44 5.04
N SER A 57 -6.01 -4.22 4.01
CA SER A 57 -6.33 -3.66 2.71
C SER A 57 -7.74 -3.07 2.73
N LEU A 58 -7.96 -1.89 2.12
CA LEU A 58 -9.30 -1.31 1.97
C LEU A 58 -10.31 -2.34 1.42
N LYS A 59 -9.86 -3.16 0.47
CA LYS A 59 -10.67 -4.23 -0.13
C LYS A 59 -11.12 -5.28 0.89
N SER A 60 -10.24 -5.74 1.77
CA SER A 60 -10.60 -6.75 2.78
C SER A 60 -11.57 -6.20 3.81
N VAL A 61 -11.41 -4.93 4.22
CA VAL A 61 -12.33 -4.27 5.14
C VAL A 61 -13.72 -4.12 4.52
N ILE A 62 -13.80 -3.67 3.26
CA ILE A 62 -15.09 -3.60 2.52
C ILE A 62 -15.75 -4.99 2.45
N PHE A 63 -14.96 -6.04 2.21
CA PHE A 63 -15.48 -7.41 2.23
C PHE A 63 -16.07 -7.80 3.59
N GLN A 64 -15.41 -7.45 4.69
CA GLN A 64 -15.88 -7.72 6.03
C GLN A 64 -17.18 -6.96 6.34
N VAL A 65 -17.24 -5.69 6.00
CA VAL A 65 -18.43 -4.83 6.17
C VAL A 65 -19.63 -5.41 5.42
N LEU A 66 -19.43 -5.82 4.16
CA LEU A 66 -20.52 -6.30 3.32
C LEU A 66 -20.99 -7.73 3.68
N ARG A 67 -20.28 -8.46 4.56
CA ARG A 67 -20.77 -9.75 5.10
C ARG A 67 -22.06 -9.56 5.90
N ASN A 68 -22.24 -8.39 6.50
CA ASN A 68 -23.42 -8.04 7.29
C ASN A 68 -24.62 -7.66 6.41
N GLY A 69 -24.44 -7.54 5.09
CA GLY A 69 -25.51 -7.26 4.13
C GLY A 69 -25.10 -6.25 3.05
N PRO A 70 -25.98 -6.06 2.04
CA PRO A 70 -25.74 -5.09 0.99
C PRO A 70 -25.91 -3.66 1.51
N LEU A 71 -24.93 -2.80 1.24
CA LEU A 71 -24.88 -1.42 1.74
C LEU A 71 -24.71 -0.41 0.59
N THR A 72 -25.20 0.82 0.79
CA THR A 72 -24.96 1.91 -0.16
C THR A 72 -23.52 2.38 -0.13
N LYS A 73 -23.12 3.16 -1.13
CA LYS A 73 -21.75 3.69 -1.23
C LYS A 73 -21.33 4.43 0.05
N ASP A 74 -22.19 5.30 0.56
CA ASP A 74 -21.86 6.14 1.71
C ASP A 74 -21.89 5.36 3.03
N GLU A 75 -22.82 4.40 3.14
CA GLU A 75 -22.86 3.46 4.27
C GLU A 75 -21.58 2.63 4.37
N ILE A 76 -21.01 2.18 3.25
CA ILE A 76 -19.75 1.43 3.25
C ILE A 76 -18.60 2.32 3.71
N VAL A 77 -18.56 3.60 3.33
CA VAL A 77 -17.52 4.52 3.81
C VAL A 77 -17.58 4.64 5.33
N GLN A 78 -18.77 4.85 5.88
CA GLN A 78 -18.96 4.98 7.33
C GLN A 78 -18.64 3.68 8.07
N ALA A 79 -19.08 2.54 7.55
CA ALA A 79 -18.79 1.24 8.13
C ALA A 79 -17.29 0.91 8.10
N VAL A 80 -16.60 1.21 7.01
CA VAL A 80 -15.14 1.02 6.90
C VAL A 80 -14.38 1.91 7.91
N GLN A 81 -14.84 3.14 8.15
CA GLN A 81 -14.26 4.00 9.20
C GLN A 81 -14.52 3.44 10.60
N ARG A 82 -15.72 2.89 10.85
CA ARG A 82 -16.09 2.26 12.12
C ARG A 82 -15.26 1.00 12.42
N GLU A 83 -14.90 0.24 11.38
CA GLU A 83 -13.98 -0.90 11.46
C GLU A 83 -12.51 -0.49 11.69
N GLY A 84 -12.23 0.81 11.85
CA GLY A 84 -10.90 1.31 12.19
C GLY A 84 -9.98 1.56 10.98
N TYR A 85 -10.50 1.45 9.75
CA TYR A 85 -9.71 1.77 8.57
C TYR A 85 -9.60 3.30 8.38
N ARG A 86 -8.37 3.82 8.49
CA ARG A 86 -8.09 5.25 8.30
C ARG A 86 -7.78 5.54 6.83
N PHE A 87 -8.66 6.31 6.18
CA PHE A 87 -8.41 6.80 4.83
C PHE A 87 -7.33 7.90 4.86
N ASN A 88 -6.32 7.78 4.00
CA ASN A 88 -5.30 8.84 3.83
C ASN A 88 -5.75 9.94 2.84
N SER A 89 -6.84 9.71 2.11
CA SER A 89 -7.40 10.66 1.14
C SER A 89 -8.42 11.59 1.78
N LYS A 90 -8.43 12.86 1.38
CA LYS A 90 -9.49 13.82 1.72
C LYS A 90 -10.90 13.34 1.32
N ASN A 91 -10.99 12.60 0.20
CA ASN A 91 -12.24 12.05 -0.33
C ASN A 91 -12.27 10.51 -0.21
N PRO A 92 -12.74 9.96 0.93
CA PRO A 92 -12.74 8.52 1.16
C PRO A 92 -13.60 7.74 0.15
N ALA A 93 -14.69 8.35 -0.32
CA ALA A 93 -15.60 7.76 -1.31
C ALA A 93 -14.94 7.48 -2.68
N ASN A 94 -13.92 8.24 -3.08
CA ASN A 94 -13.20 8.01 -4.33
C ASN A 94 -12.28 6.79 -4.21
N SER A 95 -11.49 6.74 -3.14
CA SER A 95 -10.61 5.61 -2.82
C SER A 95 -11.38 4.28 -2.77
N MET A 96 -12.58 4.31 -2.17
CA MET A 96 -13.48 3.16 -2.16
C MET A 96 -14.13 2.90 -3.53
N GLY A 97 -14.51 3.94 -4.27
CA GLY A 97 -15.08 3.83 -5.62
C GLY A 97 -14.18 3.07 -6.60
N VAL A 98 -12.87 3.28 -6.54
CA VAL A 98 -11.89 2.51 -7.34
C VAL A 98 -11.97 1.00 -7.04
N ILE A 99 -12.30 0.61 -5.81
CA ILE A 99 -12.44 -0.80 -5.42
C ILE A 99 -13.80 -1.38 -5.84
N LEU A 100 -14.87 -0.58 -5.73
CA LEU A 100 -16.23 -1.02 -6.05
C LEU A 100 -16.52 -1.06 -7.55
N TYR A 101 -15.99 -0.11 -8.33
CA TYR A 101 -16.24 0.05 -9.76
C TYR A 101 -15.02 -0.25 -10.64
N GLY A 102 -13.87 -0.59 -10.05
CA GLY A 102 -12.65 -0.85 -10.81
C GLY A 102 -12.78 -2.02 -11.78
N LYS A 103 -11.78 -2.19 -12.65
CA LYS A 103 -11.78 -3.14 -13.78
C LYS A 103 -12.24 -4.58 -13.45
N ASN A 104 -11.96 -5.05 -12.22
CA ASN A 104 -12.37 -6.37 -11.73
C ASN A 104 -13.13 -6.23 -10.40
N PRO A 105 -14.38 -5.73 -10.42
CA PRO A 105 -15.15 -5.55 -9.21
C PRO A 105 -15.49 -6.93 -8.65
N LYS A 106 -15.26 -7.14 -7.36
CA LYS A 106 -15.63 -8.40 -6.68
C LYS A 106 -16.97 -8.29 -5.95
N PHE A 107 -17.71 -7.21 -6.21
CA PHE A 107 -18.98 -6.87 -5.59
C PHE A 107 -20.04 -6.78 -6.68
N LYS A 108 -21.26 -7.20 -6.38
CA LYS A 108 -22.43 -7.05 -7.27
C LYS A 108 -23.28 -5.88 -6.79
N ARG A 109 -24.06 -5.28 -7.69
CA ARG A 109 -25.13 -4.37 -7.31
C ARG A 109 -26.43 -5.14 -7.13
N VAL A 110 -27.09 -4.95 -5.99
CA VAL A 110 -28.37 -5.53 -5.63
C VAL A 110 -29.22 -4.39 -5.08
N ASP A 111 -30.33 -4.07 -5.72
CA ASP A 111 -31.27 -3.02 -5.29
C ASP A 111 -30.62 -1.65 -5.01
N GLY A 112 -29.69 -1.23 -5.88
CA GLY A 112 -28.95 0.03 -5.74
C GLY A 112 -27.84 0.02 -4.68
N LYS A 113 -27.67 -1.10 -3.96
CA LYS A 113 -26.65 -1.33 -2.92
C LYS A 113 -25.56 -2.26 -3.43
N PHE A 114 -24.39 -2.23 -2.81
CA PHE A 114 -23.30 -3.17 -3.10
C PHE A 114 -23.40 -4.36 -2.18
N GLY A 115 -23.40 -5.57 -2.75
CA GLY A 115 -23.39 -6.83 -2.04
C GLY A 115 -22.24 -7.72 -2.47
N LEU A 116 -21.94 -8.73 -1.67
CA LEU A 116 -21.08 -9.82 -2.10
C LEU A 116 -21.79 -10.69 -3.16
N PRO A 117 -21.03 -11.35 -4.05
CA PRO A 117 -21.58 -12.40 -4.91
C PRO A 117 -22.13 -13.55 -4.06
N ASP A 118 -23.17 -14.23 -4.55
CA ASP A 118 -23.91 -15.31 -3.87
C ASP A 118 -23.06 -16.44 -3.29
N GLY A 119 -21.84 -16.65 -3.81
CA GLY A 119 -20.86 -17.62 -3.32
C GLY A 119 -19.94 -17.14 -2.18
N PHE A 120 -20.17 -15.97 -1.59
CA PHE A 120 -19.41 -15.45 -0.44
C PHE A 120 -20.29 -15.18 0.79
N LYS A 121 -21.49 -15.77 0.85
CA LYS A 121 -22.36 -15.75 2.04
C LYS A 121 -21.54 -16.22 3.25
N ALA A 122 -21.61 -15.46 4.33
CA ALA A 122 -20.81 -15.66 5.53
C ALA A 122 -21.19 -16.98 6.22
N GLU A 123 -20.44 -18.04 5.97
CA GLU A 123 -20.20 -19.06 6.99
C GLU A 123 -19.43 -18.39 8.14
N GLY A 124 -19.78 -18.73 9.39
CA GLY A 124 -19.16 -18.21 10.62
C GLY A 124 -17.64 -18.44 10.66
N PRO A 125 -16.96 -18.05 11.76
CA PRO A 125 -15.50 -18.02 11.82
C PRO A 125 -14.93 -19.45 11.83
N THR A 126 -14.82 -20.04 10.65
CA THR A 126 -14.05 -21.26 10.44
C THR A 126 -12.59 -20.83 10.37
N ALA A 127 -11.78 -21.41 11.23
CA ALA A 127 -10.35 -21.16 11.36
C ALA A 127 -9.68 -21.01 9.99
N ALA A 128 -8.82 -19.99 9.88
CA ALA A 128 -8.08 -19.70 8.65
C ALA A 128 -7.37 -20.96 8.14
N PRO A 129 -7.50 -21.33 6.85
CA PRO A 129 -6.61 -22.34 6.28
C PRO A 129 -5.20 -21.77 6.36
N ALA A 130 -4.36 -22.42 7.15
CA ALA A 130 -2.96 -22.10 7.29
C ALA A 130 -2.32 -21.98 5.89
N GLY A 131 -1.72 -20.82 5.64
CA GLY A 131 -0.78 -20.50 4.57
C GLY A 131 -0.70 -21.48 3.40
N GLY A 132 -1.64 -21.40 2.46
CA GLY A 132 -1.41 -21.91 1.12
C GLY A 132 -0.31 -21.05 0.46
N GLN A 133 0.96 -21.43 0.62
CA GLN A 133 2.06 -20.83 -0.12
C GLN A 133 1.70 -20.86 -1.60
N LYS A 134 1.53 -19.68 -2.21
CA LYS A 134 1.33 -19.55 -3.65
C LYS A 134 2.52 -20.22 -4.33
N ARG A 135 2.32 -21.44 -4.85
CA ARG A 135 3.35 -22.16 -5.59
C ARG A 135 3.81 -21.25 -6.73
N LYS A 136 5.02 -20.70 -6.60
CA LYS A 136 5.67 -19.97 -7.68
C LYS A 136 5.80 -20.98 -8.82
N ARG A 137 5.01 -20.82 -9.88
CA ARG A 137 5.10 -21.67 -11.07
C ARG A 137 6.44 -21.34 -11.72
N GLY A 138 7.47 -22.11 -11.40
CA GLY A 138 8.75 -22.05 -12.09
C GLY A 138 8.55 -22.37 -13.57
N MET A 139 9.31 -21.72 -14.45
CA MET A 139 9.18 -21.93 -15.88
C MET A 139 9.51 -23.40 -16.24
N SER A 140 8.61 -24.06 -16.98
CA SER A 140 8.84 -25.41 -17.50
C SER A 140 10.18 -25.49 -18.24
N ALA A 141 10.86 -26.64 -18.21
CA ALA A 141 12.07 -26.88 -18.97
C ALA A 141 11.89 -26.57 -20.47
N GLU A 142 10.71 -26.87 -21.00
CA GLU A 142 10.35 -26.57 -22.39
C GLU A 142 10.23 -25.06 -22.64
N GLY A 143 9.62 -24.32 -21.72
CA GLY A 143 9.53 -22.86 -21.80
C GLY A 143 10.90 -22.19 -21.80
N ARG A 144 11.83 -22.69 -20.98
CA ARG A 144 13.22 -22.20 -20.94
C ARG A 144 13.96 -22.46 -22.25
N ARG A 145 13.75 -23.61 -22.89
CA ARG A 145 14.35 -23.93 -24.21
C ARG A 145 13.88 -22.97 -25.30
N ARG A 146 12.57 -22.69 -25.36
CA ARG A 146 12.01 -21.74 -26.35
C ARG A 146 12.57 -20.32 -26.20
N ILE A 147 12.77 -19.85 -24.96
CA ILE A 147 13.42 -18.55 -24.72
C ILE A 147 14.89 -18.57 -25.16
N ALA A 148 15.64 -19.63 -24.86
CA ALA A 148 17.04 -19.73 -25.25
C ALA A 148 17.23 -19.75 -26.78
N GLU A 149 16.37 -20.48 -27.50
CA GLU A 149 16.39 -20.50 -28.98
C GLU A 149 16.04 -19.15 -29.58
N ALA A 150 15.00 -18.49 -29.04
CA ALA A 150 14.62 -17.14 -29.47
C ALA A 150 15.76 -16.13 -29.21
N ALA A 151 16.44 -16.23 -28.07
CA ALA A 151 17.58 -15.38 -27.75
C ALA A 151 18.76 -15.62 -28.71
N LYS A 152 19.11 -16.88 -28.99
CA LYS A 152 20.15 -17.24 -29.97
C LYS A 152 19.82 -16.71 -31.37
N LYS A 153 18.56 -16.83 -31.81
CA LYS A 153 18.11 -16.30 -33.10
C LYS A 153 18.21 -14.78 -33.17
N ARG A 154 17.81 -14.07 -32.11
CA ARG A 154 17.94 -12.60 -32.02
C ARG A 154 19.41 -12.16 -32.02
N TRP A 155 20.27 -12.88 -31.31
CA TRP A 155 21.70 -12.59 -31.28
C TRP A 155 22.38 -12.85 -32.63
N ALA A 156 22.03 -13.94 -33.32
CA ALA A 156 22.53 -14.23 -34.66
C ALA A 156 22.10 -13.16 -35.67
N ALA A 157 20.83 -12.73 -35.64
CA ALA A 157 20.34 -11.64 -36.48
C ALA A 157 21.07 -10.31 -36.20
N ALA A 158 21.32 -9.98 -34.93
CA ALA A 158 22.10 -8.79 -34.56
C ALA A 158 23.56 -8.87 -35.04
N LYS A 159 24.20 -10.04 -34.95
CA LYS A 159 25.55 -10.27 -35.48
C LYS A 159 25.61 -10.18 -37.00
N ALA A 160 24.60 -10.69 -37.71
CA ALA A 160 24.50 -10.59 -39.16
C ALA A 160 24.27 -9.14 -39.62
N ALA A 161 23.43 -8.38 -38.92
CA ALA A 161 23.21 -6.97 -39.17
C ALA A 161 24.49 -6.14 -38.94
N GLY A 162 25.24 -6.43 -37.87
CA GLY A 162 26.54 -5.79 -37.61
C GLY A 162 27.64 -6.15 -38.63
N LYS A 163 27.52 -7.28 -39.34
CA LYS A 163 28.44 -7.68 -40.41
C LYS A 163 28.12 -7.06 -41.78
N LYS A 164 26.93 -6.47 -41.93
CA LYS A 164 26.45 -5.79 -43.16
C LYS A 164 26.73 -4.29 -43.18
N ALA A 165 27.33 -3.74 -42.12
CA ALA A 165 27.59 -2.32 -41.93
C ALA A 165 29.08 -1.93 -42.12
N LEU A 166 29.82 -2.68 -42.94
CA LEU A 166 31.18 -2.39 -43.39
C LEU A 166 31.26 -2.65 -44.89
#